data_AF-A0A920VMZ4-F1
#
_entry.id   AF-A0A920VMZ4-F1
#
_cell.length_a   1.000
_cell.length_b   1.000
_cell.length_c   1.000
_cell.angle_alpha   90.00
_cell.angle_beta   90.00
_cell.angle_gamma   90.00
#
_symmetry.space_group_name_H-M   'P 1'
#
loop_
_entity.id
_entity.type
_entity.pdbx_description
1 polymer ?
#
loop_
_entity_poly.entity_id
_entity_poly.type
_entity_poly.pdbx_seq_one_letter_code
_entity_poly.pdbx_strand_id
1 'polypeptide(L)' 'MKTVQFDFFGPAHQVAYCAEVPDPGDRRDEVRVDVLAFPINPADLLTIEGKYAVKPPFPYTRGPRRSDKSSRPDRKLGI' A
#
# COMPACT_ATOMS: atom_id res chain seq x y z
N MET A 1 -1.49 -5.30 -13.03
CA MET A 1 -2.05 -3.94 -12.91
C MET A 1 -1.02 -2.93 -12.41
N LYS A 2 -1.29 -1.63 -12.62
CA LYS A 2 -0.48 -0.53 -12.07
C LYS A 2 -0.93 -0.10 -10.68
N THR A 3 -0.01 0.37 -9.85
CA THR A 3 -0.30 0.96 -8.54
C THR A 3 0.72 2.03 -8.15
N VAL A 4 0.40 2.86 -7.15
CA VAL A 4 1.30 3.90 -6.63
C VAL A 4 1.95 3.40 -5.34
N GLN A 5 3.28 3.34 -5.30
CA GLN A 5 4.07 2.89 -4.16
C GLN A 5 5.13 3.91 -3.71
N PHE A 6 5.65 3.74 -2.49
CA PHE A 6 6.85 4.42 -1.99
C PHE A 6 7.61 3.51 -0.99
N ASP A 7 8.93 3.66 -0.96
CA ASP A 7 9.85 2.81 -0.17
C ASP A 7 10.53 3.55 0.99
N PHE A 8 10.33 4.85 1.07
CA PHE A 8 10.84 5.72 2.12
C PHE A 8 9.93 6.93 2.25
N PHE A 9 9.94 7.56 3.43
CA PHE A 9 9.18 8.78 3.66
C PHE A 9 9.85 9.98 3.00
N GLY A 10 9.05 10.90 2.45
CA GLY A 10 9.54 12.15 1.86
C GLY A 10 8.47 12.91 1.07
N PRO A 11 8.83 14.03 0.42
CA PRO A 11 7.89 14.78 -0.41
C PRO A 11 7.27 13.86 -1.48
N ALA A 12 5.94 13.84 -1.58
CA ALA A 12 5.23 12.82 -2.37
C ALA A 12 5.69 12.76 -3.84
N HIS A 13 5.97 13.90 -4.46
CA HIS A 13 6.45 13.97 -5.85
C HIS A 13 7.88 13.43 -6.07
N GLN A 14 8.63 13.17 -5.00
CA GLN A 14 10.00 12.63 -5.06
C GLN A 14 10.04 11.14 -4.75
N VAL A 15 9.14 10.66 -3.90
CA VAL A 15 9.20 9.30 -3.34
C VAL A 15 8.14 8.36 -3.90
N ALA A 16 7.03 8.89 -4.43
CA ALA A 16 5.97 8.07 -5.00
C ALA A 16 6.32 7.69 -6.44
N TYR A 17 6.13 6.41 -6.78
CA TYR A 17 6.36 5.88 -8.12
C TYR A 17 5.24 4.95 -8.55
N CYS A 18 5.09 4.81 -9.87
CA CYS A 18 4.16 3.84 -10.46
C CYS A 18 4.85 2.48 -10.57
N ALA A 19 4.27 1.47 -9.91
CA ALA A 19 4.76 0.09 -9.94
C ALA A 19 3.82 -0.78 -10.77
N GLU A 20 4.40 -1.65 -11.60
CA GLU A 20 3.69 -2.78 -12.18
C GLU A 20 3.66 -3.92 -11.16
N VAL A 21 2.46 -4.40 -10.83
CA VAL A 21 2.26 -5.47 -9.85
C VAL A 21 1.31 -6.52 -10.41
N PRO A 22 1.38 -7.78 -9.93
CA PRO A 22 0.38 -8.78 -10.27
C PRO A 22 -1.04 -8.31 -9.93
N ASP A 23 -1.99 -8.75 -10.73
CA ASP A 23 -3.40 -8.55 -10.42
C ASP A 23 -3.75 -9.24 -9.10
N PRO A 24 -4.65 -8.67 -8.28
CA PRO A 24 -5.02 -9.28 -7.02
C PRO A 24 -5.60 -10.66 -7.28
N GLY A 25 -5.14 -11.68 -6.55
CA GLY A 25 -5.67 -13.04 -6.65
C GLY A 25 -7.14 -13.12 -6.23
N ASP A 26 -7.84 -14.18 -6.66
CA ASP A 26 -9.20 -14.45 -6.19
C ASP A 26 -9.14 -15.06 -4.79
N ARG A 27 -9.93 -14.52 -3.86
CA ARG A 27 -10.04 -15.03 -2.49
C ARG A 27 -11.50 -15.21 -2.13
N ARG A 28 -11.77 -16.27 -1.37
CA ARG A 28 -13.12 -16.51 -0.82
C ARG A 28 -13.52 -15.30 0.03
N ASP A 29 -14.75 -14.83 -0.16
CA ASP A 29 -15.36 -13.70 0.56
C ASP A 29 -14.74 -12.32 0.26
N GLU A 30 -13.97 -12.18 -0.84
CA GLU A 30 -13.47 -10.90 -1.35
C GLU A 30 -14.04 -10.63 -2.75
N VAL A 31 -14.19 -9.36 -3.12
CA VAL A 31 -14.60 -8.94 -4.47
C VAL A 31 -13.49 -8.13 -5.12
N ARG A 32 -13.30 -8.30 -6.43
CA ARG A 32 -12.41 -7.44 -7.22
C ARG A 32 -13.16 -6.19 -7.65
N VAL A 33 -12.52 -5.05 -7.46
CA VAL A 33 -13.04 -3.75 -7.87
C VAL A 33 -12.08 -3.18 -8.92
N ASP A 34 -12.64 -2.77 -10.05
CA ASP A 34 -11.91 -1.94 -11.01
C ASP A 34 -11.95 -0.48 -10.54
N VAL A 35 -10.78 0.07 -10.21
CA VAL A 35 -10.66 1.39 -9.60
C VAL A 35 -10.59 2.42 -10.72
N LEU A 36 -11.75 3.00 -11.06
CA LEU A 36 -11.83 4.04 -12.11
C LEU A 36 -11.20 5.37 -11.68
N ALA A 37 -11.30 5.70 -10.39
CA ALA A 37 -10.73 6.91 -9.81
C ALA A 37 -10.44 6.74 -8.32
N PHE A 38 -9.43 7.44 -7.83
CA PHE A 38 -9.10 7.55 -6.41
C PHE A 38 -8.59 8.97 -6.13
N PRO A 39 -9.19 9.72 -5.19
CA PRO A 39 -8.79 11.09 -4.93
C PRO A 39 -7.44 11.17 -4.23
N ILE A 40 -6.75 12.31 -4.38
CA ILE A 40 -5.61 12.68 -3.54
C ILE A 40 -6.15 13.59 -2.43
N ASN A 41 -6.13 13.09 -1.21
CA ASN A 41 -6.55 13.80 0.00
C ASN A 41 -5.33 14.37 0.75
N PRO A 42 -5.49 15.33 1.67
CA PRO A 42 -4.37 15.82 2.50
C PRO A 42 -3.70 14.73 3.35
N ALA A 43 -4.49 13.79 3.90
CA ALA A 43 -3.97 12.63 4.62
C ALA A 43 -3.01 11.82 3.73
N ASP A 44 -3.33 11.71 2.44
CA ASP A 44 -2.43 11.53 1.28
C ASP A 44 -0.95 11.66 1.58
N LEU A 45 -0.61 12.94 1.57
CA LEU A 45 0.71 13.52 1.66
C LEU A 45 1.29 13.32 3.06
N LEU A 46 0.47 13.47 4.10
CA LEU A 46 0.91 13.25 5.48
C LEU A 46 1.43 11.83 5.70
N THR A 47 0.78 10.81 5.14
CA THR A 47 1.25 9.42 5.27
C THR A 47 2.53 9.20 4.48
N ILE A 48 2.62 9.72 3.25
CA ILE A 48 3.81 9.59 2.39
C ILE A 48 5.02 10.31 3.00
N GLU A 49 4.79 11.44 3.65
CA GLU A 49 5.82 12.21 4.35
C GLU A 49 6.14 11.66 5.76
N GLY A 50 5.46 10.60 6.21
CA GLY A 50 5.66 10.01 7.53
C GLY A 50 5.20 10.90 8.69
N LYS A 51 4.32 11.86 8.40
CA LYS A 51 3.73 12.84 9.33
C LYS A 51 2.33 12.47 9.81
N TYR A 52 1.77 11.38 9.30
CA TYR A 52 0.48 10.86 9.78
C TYR A 52 0.65 9.95 11.01
N ALA A 53 -0.43 9.71 11.75
CA ALA A 53 -0.39 8.99 13.03
C ALA A 53 0.18 7.57 12.93
N VAL A 54 0.03 6.91 11.78
CA VAL A 54 0.53 5.56 11.52
C VAL A 54 1.58 5.62 10.41
N LYS A 55 2.74 5.02 10.67
CA LYS A 55 3.82 4.83 9.70
C LYS A 55 3.71 3.42 9.10
N PRO A 56 3.28 3.27 7.84
CA PRO A 56 3.16 1.95 7.24
C PRO A 56 4.53 1.31 6.97
N PRO A 57 4.59 -0.04 6.88
CA PRO A 57 5.77 -0.73 6.37
C PRO A 57 5.93 -0.49 4.87
N PHE A 58 7.18 -0.59 4.40
CA PHE A 58 7.54 -0.50 2.99
C PHE A 58 7.64 -1.88 2.33
N PRO A 59 7.46 -1.99 0.99
CA PRO A 59 6.91 -0.97 0.10
C PRO A 59 5.45 -0.68 0.47
N TYR A 60 5.07 0.59 0.61
CA TYR A 60 3.69 0.94 0.92
C TYR A 60 2.93 1.30 -0.35
N THR A 61 1.74 0.72 -0.51
CA THR A 61 0.81 1.05 -1.59
C THR A 61 -0.30 1.95 -1.07
N ARG A 62 -0.53 3.08 -1.75
CA ARG A 62 -1.71 3.93 -1.51
C ARG A 62 -2.89 3.48 -2.39
N GLY A 63 -4.09 3.43 -1.83
CA GLY A 63 -5.34 3.08 -2.54
C GLY A 63 -6.05 1.85 -1.93
N PRO A 64 -7.14 1.36 -2.55
CA PRO A 64 -7.90 0.20 -2.09
C PRO A 64 -7.13 -1.10 -2.42
N ARG A 65 -6.08 -1.38 -1.65
CA ARG A 65 -5.40 -2.67 -1.69
C ARG A 65 -5.15 -3.13 -0.26
N ARG A 66 -5.55 -4.35 0.04
CA ARG A 66 -5.10 -5.01 1.27
C ARG A 66 -3.62 -5.32 1.11
N SER A 67 -2.79 -4.87 2.05
CA SER A 67 -1.42 -5.35 2.19
C SER A 67 -1.48 -6.86 2.43
N ASP A 68 -0.97 -7.66 1.50
CA ASP A 68 -0.80 -9.09 1.71
C ASP A 68 0.10 -9.29 2.93
N LYS A 69 -0.38 -10.02 3.94
CA LYS A 69 0.40 -10.35 5.14
C LYS A 69 1.21 -11.64 4.97
N SER A 70 1.17 -12.28 3.79
CA SER A 70 1.93 -13.50 3.50
C SER A 70 3.46 -13.29 3.54
N SER A 71 3.94 -12.05 3.49
CA SER A 71 5.36 -11.70 3.61
C SER A 71 5.84 -11.46 5.04
N ARG A 72 5.04 -11.77 6.08
CA ARG A 72 5.58 -11.81 7.45
C ARG A 72 6.56 -12.99 7.56
N PRO A 73 7.85 -12.79 7.90
CA PRO A 73 8.67 -13.93 8.31
C PRO A 73 8.01 -14.54 9.54
N ASP A 74 7.88 -15.87 9.55
CA ASP A 74 7.28 -16.66 10.62
C ASP A 74 7.67 -16.11 12.00
N ARG A 75 6.74 -15.43 12.66
CA ARG A 75 6.77 -15.38 14.12
C ARG A 75 6.38 -16.76 14.57
N LYS A 76 7.39 -17.63 14.78
CA LYS A 76 7.23 -18.83 15.59
C LYS A 76 6.56 -18.41 16.89
N LEU A 77 5.28 -18.77 17.04
CA LEU A 77 4.63 -18.80 18.34
C LEU A 77 5.31 -19.93 19.11
N GLY A 78 6.36 -19.56 19.86
CA GLY A 78 6.91 -20.40 20.91
C GLY A 78 5.93 -20.41 22.06
N ILE A 79 5.51 -21.62 22.42
CA ILE A 79 4.83 -21.99 23.65
C ILE A 79 5.75 -21.65 24.83
#